data_AF-A0A026W6Z5-F1
#
_entry.id   AF-A0A026W6Z5-F1
#
_cell.length_a   1.000
_cell.length_b   1.000
_cell.length_c   1.000
_cell.angle_alpha   90.00
_cell.angle_beta   90.00
_cell.angle_gamma   90.00
#
_symmetry.space_group_name_H-M   'P 1'
#
loop_
_entity.id
_entity.type
_entity.pdbx_description
1 polymer ?
#
loop_
_entity_poly.entity_id
_entity_poly.type
_entity_poly.pdbx_seq_one_letter_code
_entity_poly.pdbx_strand_id
1 'polypeptide(L)' 'TSFARNILDESFPDRWIGRGGRISWPARSPDLTPLDLFLWGHLKNEVYRDIL' A
#
# COMPACT_ATOMS: atom_id res chain seq x y z
N THR A 1 4.02 3.20 -20.54
CA THR A 1 3.28 2.95 -19.28
C THR A 1 2.86 1.49 -19.28
N SER A 2 3.16 0.73 -18.21
CA SER A 2 3.04 -0.74 -18.20
C SER A 2 1.59 -1.22 -18.21
N PHE A 3 1.27 -2.30 -18.93
CA PHE A 3 -0.06 -2.95 -18.99
C PHE A 3 -0.74 -3.11 -17.61
N ALA A 4 0.04 -3.49 -16.59
CA ALA A 4 -0.44 -3.60 -15.21
C ALA A 4 -1.04 -2.29 -14.65
N ARG A 5 -0.52 -1.12 -15.06
CA ARG A 5 -1.04 0.18 -14.64
C ARG A 5 -2.46 0.39 -15.20
N ASN A 6 -2.65 0.11 -16.48
CA ASN A 6 -3.96 0.30 -17.12
C ASN A 6 -5.03 -0.57 -16.44
N ILE A 7 -4.70 -1.83 -16.12
CA ILE A 7 -5.61 -2.72 -15.38
C ILE A 7 -5.98 -2.12 -14.02
N LEU A 8 -5.01 -1.57 -13.29
CA LEU A 8 -5.23 -1.00 -11.98
C LEU A 8 -6.01 0.33 -12.03
N ASP A 9 -5.76 1.17 -13.03
CA ASP A 9 -6.52 2.39 -13.28
C ASP A 9 -7.99 2.07 -13.61
N GLU A 10 -8.24 1.01 -14.39
CA GLU A 10 -9.60 0.55 -14.73
C GLU A 10 -10.30 -0.13 -13.55
N SER A 11 -9.60 -0.97 -12.80
CA SER A 11 -10.19 -1.77 -11.72
C SER A 11 -10.34 -0.98 -10.41
N PHE A 12 -9.43 -0.03 -10.17
CA PHE A 12 -9.31 0.70 -8.91
C PHE A 12 -9.08 2.21 -9.14
N PRO A 13 -9.95 2.90 -9.89
CA PRO A 13 -9.76 4.31 -10.22
C PRO A 13 -9.55 5.15 -8.96
N ASP A 14 -8.47 5.94 -8.93
CA ASP A 14 -8.02 6.77 -7.79
C ASP A 14 -7.82 6.04 -6.45
N ARG A 15 -7.86 4.70 -6.42
CA ARG A 15 -7.81 3.88 -5.20
C ARG A 15 -6.56 3.04 -5.05
N TRP A 16 -5.76 2.90 -6.10
CA TRP A 16 -4.50 2.13 -6.05
C TRP A 16 -3.30 3.07 -5.92
N ILE A 17 -2.24 2.58 -5.26
CA ILE A 17 -1.02 3.33 -4.99
C ILE A 17 0.06 2.87 -5.97
N GLY A 18 0.69 3.81 -6.67
CA GLY A 18 1.79 3.50 -7.58
C GLY A 18 2.58 4.71 -8.05
N ARG A 19 3.69 4.44 -8.72
CA ARG A 19 4.54 5.49 -9.28
C ARG A 19 3.82 6.21 -10.42
N GLY A 20 3.75 7.54 -10.34
CA GLY A 20 3.07 8.40 -11.33
C GLY A 20 1.55 8.46 -11.18
N GLY A 21 1.01 8.06 -10.02
CA GLY A 21 -0.41 8.29 -9.69
C GLY A 21 -0.70 9.75 -9.31
N ARG A 22 -1.97 10.06 -9.02
CA ARG A 22 -2.43 11.43 -8.67
C ARG A 22 -1.68 12.03 -7.48
N ILE A 23 -1.34 11.19 -6.51
CA ILE A 23 -0.53 11.57 -5.35
C ILE A 23 0.91 11.12 -5.63
N SER A 24 1.81 12.10 -5.72
CA SER A 24 3.25 11.84 -5.81
C SER A 24 3.79 11.48 -4.43
N TRP A 25 3.73 10.19 -4.08
CA TRP A 25 4.28 9.69 -2.82
C TRP A 25 5.82 9.80 -2.81
N PRO A 26 6.44 10.26 -1.71
CA PRO A 26 7.90 10.28 -1.60
C PRO A 26 8.49 8.86 -1.60
N ALA A 27 9.75 8.75 -2.00
CA ALA A 27 10.45 7.47 -1.96
C ALA A 27 10.64 7.01 -0.50
N ARG A 28 10.25 5.76 -0.20
CA ARG A 28 10.41 5.13 1.13
C ARG A 28 9.71 5.90 2.26
N SER A 29 8.43 6.21 2.09
CA SER A 29 7.59 6.74 3.17
C SER A 29 6.57 5.69 3.68
N PRO A 30 7.03 4.65 4.41
CA PRO A 30 6.13 3.70 5.06
C PRO A 30 5.25 4.36 6.14
N ASP A 31 5.66 5.54 6.63
CA ASP A 31 4.89 6.41 7.50
C ASP A 31 3.74 7.14 6.80
N LEU A 32 3.65 7.08 5.46
CA LEU A 32 2.62 7.76 4.68
C LEU A 32 1.62 6.81 4.03
N THR A 33 1.82 5.49 4.15
CA THR A 33 0.84 4.52 3.68
C THR A 33 0.07 3.95 4.88
N PRO A 34 -1.27 3.99 4.87
CA PRO A 34 -2.07 3.35 5.93
C PRO A 34 -1.75 1.85 6.10
N LEU A 35 -1.31 1.20 5.03
CA LEU A 35 -0.93 -0.20 5.00
C LEU A 35 0.34 -0.46 5.84
N ASP A 36 1.39 0.32 5.60
CA ASP A 36 2.66 0.16 6.32
C ASP A 36 2.55 0.69 7.76
N LEU A 37 1.80 1.77 7.98
CA LEU A 37 1.55 2.35 9.31
C LEU A 37 0.73 1.44 10.23
N PHE A 38 -0.43 0.96 9.75
CA PHE A 38 -1.41 0.28 10.60
C PHE A 38 -1.45 -1.22 10.35
N LEU A 39 -1.62 -1.65 9.09
CA LEU A 39 -1.86 -3.06 8.79
C LEU A 39 -0.66 -3.92 9.21
N TRP A 40 0.56 -3.47 8.94
CA TRP A 40 1.76 -4.23 9.29
C TRP A 40 2.00 -4.34 10.80
N GLY A 41 1.71 -3.29 11.57
CA GLY A 41 1.72 -3.35 13.03
C GLY A 41 0.66 -4.30 13.57
N HIS A 42 -0.56 -4.23 13.04
CA HIS A 42 -1.65 -5.11 13.45
C HIS A 42 -1.38 -6.57 13.12
N LEU A 43 -0.97 -6.89 11.89
CA LEU A 43 -0.64 -8.25 11.47
C LEU A 43 0.49 -8.86 12.28
N LYS A 44 1.51 -8.05 12.62
CA LYS A 44 2.58 -8.50 13.51
C LYS A 44 2.00 -8.94 14.87
N ASN A 45 1.13 -8.13 15.46
CA ASN A 45 0.50 -8.48 16.73
C ASN A 45 -0.38 -9.74 16.65
N GLU A 46 -1.10 -9.94 15.54
CA GLU A 46 -1.90 -11.16 15.33
C GLU A 46 -1.03 -12.41 15.15
N VAL A 47 -0.01 -12.36 14.28
CA VAL A 47 0.85 -13.51 13.97
C VAL A 47 1.65 -13.97 15.18
N TYR A 48 2.13 -13.03 16.00
CA TYR A 48 2.90 -13.35 17.20
C TYR A 48 2.03 -13.54 18.46
N ARG A 49 0.69 -13.48 18.34
CA ARG A 49 -0.22 -13.67 19.49
C ARG A 49 -0.06 -15.03 20.15
N ASP A 50 0.18 -16.08 19.36
CA ASP A 50 0.24 -17.46 19.83
C ASP A 50 1.68 -17.95 20.08
N ILE A 51 2.68 -17.10 19.84
CA ILE A 51 4.12 -17.40 20.00
C ILE A 51 4.67 -16.81 21.31
N LEU A 52 3.92 -15.89 21.95
CA LEU A 52 4.17 -15.34 23.29
C LEU A 52 3.12 -15.85 24.26
#